data_AF-A0A813INN3-F1
#
_entry.id   AF-A0A813INN3-F1
#
_cell.length_a   1.000
_cell.length_b   1.000
_cell.length_c   1.000
_cell.angle_alpha   90.00
_cell.angle_beta   90.00
_cell.angle_gamma   90.00
#
_symmetry.space_group_name_H-M   'P 1'
#
loop_
_entity.id
_entity.type
_entity.pdbx_description
1 polymer ?
#
loop_
_entity_poly.entity_id
_entity_poly.type
_entity_poly.pdbx_seq_one_letter_code
_entity_poly.pdbx_strand_id
1 'polypeptide(L)'
;MAAVKSQELIQQLLVAEKQADEIIANAKKNRLTKLKQAREKADEELKDFREKEEAKFQKEMAVKARADPNESLKVTTAKEIEKVVSDYDSNKARCIEFVVGKVLDVATSLSSTQKQALQTNTV
;
A
#
# COMPACT_ATOMS: atom_id res chain seq x y z
N MET A 1 -40.66 57.44 57.47
CA MET A 1 -39.89 57.36 56.20
C MET A 1 -38.84 56.24 56.17
N ALA A 2 -38.39 55.66 57.29
CA ALA A 2 -37.40 54.57 57.27
C ALA A 2 -37.92 53.22 56.74
N ALA A 3 -39.19 52.88 57.02
CA ALA A 3 -39.81 51.62 56.61
C ALA A 3 -40.02 51.48 55.08
N VAL A 4 -40.21 52.60 54.38
CA VAL A 4 -40.37 52.61 52.90
C VAL A 4 -39.04 52.31 52.22
N LYS A 5 -37.93 52.87 52.76
CA LYS A 5 -36.56 52.64 52.27
C LYS A 5 -36.11 51.19 52.42
N SER A 6 -36.46 50.52 53.52
CA SER A 6 -36.16 49.10 53.71
C SER A 6 -36.90 48.21 52.71
N GLN A 7 -38.12 48.58 52.33
CA GLN A 7 -38.91 47.79 51.39
C GLN A 7 -38.39 47.95 49.95
N GLU A 8 -37.95 49.15 49.56
CA GLU A 8 -37.25 49.37 48.28
C GLU A 8 -35.94 48.58 48.17
N LEU A 9 -35.14 48.54 49.24
CA LEU A 9 -33.89 47.77 49.27
C LEU A 9 -34.13 46.27 49.13
N ILE A 10 -35.17 45.73 49.79
CA ILE A 10 -35.57 44.32 49.63
C ILE A 10 -36.01 44.05 48.19
N GLN A 11 -36.77 44.97 47.59
CA GLN A 11 -37.21 44.83 46.20
C GLN A 11 -36.02 44.83 45.23
N GLN A 12 -35.02 45.67 45.46
CA GLN A 12 -33.78 45.70 44.68
C GLN A 12 -32.98 44.39 44.80
N LEU A 13 -32.88 43.83 46.02
CA LEU A 13 -32.21 42.54 46.24
C LEU A 13 -32.93 41.40 45.50
N LEU A 14 -34.26 41.37 45.54
CA LEU A 14 -35.06 40.35 44.82
C LEU A 14 -34.90 40.47 43.29
N VAL A 15 -34.79 41.70 42.76
CA VAL A 15 -34.52 41.92 41.33
C VAL A 15 -33.10 41.46 40.97
N ALA A 16 -32.11 41.78 41.82
CA ALA A 16 -30.74 41.34 41.63
C ALA A 16 -30.59 39.82 41.70
N GLU A 17 -31.29 39.14 42.61
CA GLU A 17 -31.35 37.66 42.68
C GLU A 17 -31.89 37.06 41.39
N LYS A 18 -33.02 37.56 40.89
CA LYS A 18 -33.59 37.07 39.61
C LYS A 18 -32.64 37.27 38.44
N GLN A 19 -31.99 38.43 38.36
CA GLN A 19 -31.00 38.70 37.32
C GLN A 19 -29.78 37.76 37.43
N ALA A 20 -29.28 37.51 38.64
CA ALA A 20 -28.19 36.57 38.87
C ALA A 20 -28.59 35.14 38.47
N ASP A 21 -29.79 34.70 38.82
CA ASP A 21 -30.33 33.39 38.44
C ASP A 21 -30.46 33.24 36.92
N GLU A 22 -30.95 34.26 36.22
CA GLU A 22 -31.03 34.29 34.77
C GLU A 22 -29.64 34.22 34.12
N ILE A 23 -28.66 34.96 34.64
CA ILE A 23 -27.27 34.90 34.16
C ILE A 23 -26.70 33.49 34.33
N ILE A 24 -26.91 32.86 35.49
CA ILE A 24 -26.44 31.49 35.77
C ILE A 24 -27.15 30.48 34.85
N ALA A 25 -28.46 30.61 34.65
CA ALA A 25 -29.24 29.74 33.77
C ALA A 25 -28.76 29.85 32.31
N ASN A 26 -28.55 31.09 31.83
CA ASN A 26 -28.01 31.35 30.49
C ASN A 26 -26.59 30.81 30.33
N ALA A 27 -25.73 30.97 31.33
CA ALA A 27 -24.37 30.41 31.31
C ALA A 27 -24.39 28.87 31.24
N LYS A 28 -25.25 28.21 32.02
CA LYS A 28 -25.43 26.74 31.98
C LYS A 28 -25.94 26.28 30.61
N LYS A 29 -26.95 26.97 30.05
CA LYS A 29 -27.50 26.67 28.72
C LYS A 29 -26.45 26.85 27.61
N ASN A 30 -25.68 27.93 27.67
CA ASN A 30 -24.59 28.18 26.72
C ASN A 30 -23.49 27.14 26.82
N ARG A 31 -23.11 26.71 28.03
CA ARG A 31 -22.15 25.62 28.23
C ARG A 31 -22.64 24.32 27.58
N LEU A 32 -23.88 23.92 27.84
CA LEU A 32 -24.46 22.71 27.24
C LEU A 32 -24.54 22.81 25.72
N THR A 33 -24.91 23.98 25.19
CA THR A 33 -24.98 24.22 23.75
C THR A 33 -23.60 24.11 23.10
N LYS A 34 -22.57 24.73 23.70
CA LYS A 34 -21.18 24.61 23.22
C LYS A 34 -20.68 23.16 23.24
N LEU A 35 -21.01 22.39 24.27
CA LEU A 35 -20.64 20.97 24.35
C LEU A 35 -21.31 20.15 23.24
N LYS A 36 -22.61 20.39 22.97
CA LYS A 36 -23.32 19.73 21.87
C LYS A 36 -22.74 20.11 20.51
N GLN A 37 -22.52 21.40 20.27
CA GLN A 37 -21.92 21.90 19.04
C GLN A 37 -20.53 21.33 18.79
N ALA A 38 -19.70 21.23 19.83
CA ALA A 38 -18.38 20.62 19.71
C ALA A 38 -18.46 19.14 19.32
N ARG A 39 -19.43 18.40 19.88
CA ARG A 39 -19.68 17.01 19.53
C ARG A 39 -20.19 16.86 18.09
N GLU A 40 -21.19 17.66 17.70
CA GLU A 40 -21.75 17.63 16.34
C GLU A 40 -20.69 17.95 15.30
N LYS A 41 -19.85 18.97 15.53
CA LYS A 41 -18.73 19.29 14.64
C LYS A 41 -17.69 18.18 14.56
N ALA A 42 -17.34 17.55 15.68
CA ALA A 42 -16.41 16.41 15.67
C ALA A 42 -16.99 15.21 14.90
N ASP A 43 -18.29 14.93 15.05
CA ASP A 43 -18.97 13.86 14.32
C ASP A 43 -19.06 14.16 12.81
N GLU A 44 -19.25 15.43 12.42
CA GLU A 44 -19.23 15.89 11.03
C GLU A 44 -17.82 15.77 10.42
N GLU A 45 -16.79 16.26 11.10
CA GLU A 45 -15.39 16.12 10.68
C GLU A 45 -14.97 14.65 10.54
N LEU A 46 -15.45 13.77 11.42
CA LEU A 46 -15.21 12.33 11.32
C LEU A 46 -15.85 11.71 10.07
N LYS A 47 -17.07 12.13 9.71
CA LYS A 47 -17.73 11.66 8.49
C LYS A 47 -16.97 12.12 7.24
N ASP A 48 -16.63 13.40 7.17
CA ASP A 48 -15.85 13.97 6.07
C ASP A 48 -14.50 13.27 5.92
N PHE A 49 -13.83 12.98 7.04
CA PHE A 49 -12.57 12.25 7.03
C PHE A 49 -12.74 10.84 6.49
N ARG A 50 -13.77 10.10 6.95
CA ARG A 50 -14.07 8.75 6.46
C ARG A 50 -14.40 8.75 4.97
N GLU A 51 -15.22 9.68 4.48
CA GLU A 51 -15.55 9.77 3.06
C GLU A 51 -14.33 10.08 2.20
N LYS A 52 -13.44 10.97 2.66
CA LYS A 52 -12.18 11.29 1.96
C LYS A 52 -11.23 10.10 1.92
N GLU A 53 -11.04 9.42 3.05
CA GLU A 53 -10.21 8.21 3.13
C GLU A 53 -10.77 7.08 2.28
N GLU A 54 -12.08 6.85 2.32
CA GLU A 54 -12.74 5.84 1.49
C GLU A 54 -12.62 6.18 0.00
N ALA A 55 -12.83 7.45 -0.39
CA ALA A 55 -12.65 7.88 -1.77
C ALA A 55 -11.20 7.74 -2.23
N LYS A 56 -10.22 8.00 -1.34
CA LYS A 56 -8.80 7.78 -1.63
C LYS A 56 -8.49 6.29 -1.75
N PHE A 57 -9.00 5.47 -0.85
CA PHE A 57 -8.85 4.02 -0.88
C PHE A 57 -9.45 3.42 -2.15
N GLN A 58 -10.66 3.83 -2.53
CA GLN A 58 -11.29 3.38 -3.78
C GLN A 58 -10.50 3.81 -5.01
N LYS A 59 -9.92 5.02 -5.03
CA LYS A 59 -9.03 5.43 -6.13
C LYS A 59 -7.77 4.56 -6.18
N GLU A 60 -7.10 4.34 -5.06
CA GLU A 60 -5.90 3.51 -5.01
C GLU A 60 -6.20 2.03 -5.32
N MET A 61 -7.32 1.50 -4.83
CA MET A 61 -7.81 0.16 -5.16
C MET A 61 -8.19 0.05 -6.62
N ALA A 62 -8.87 1.02 -7.20
CA ALA A 62 -9.19 1.03 -8.61
C ALA A 62 -7.92 1.05 -9.48
N VAL A 63 -6.89 1.81 -9.07
CA VAL A 63 -5.59 1.79 -9.73
C VAL A 63 -4.90 0.43 -9.59
N LYS A 64 -4.90 -0.17 -8.41
CA LYS A 64 -4.32 -1.50 -8.17
C LYS A 64 -5.09 -2.64 -8.84
N ALA A 65 -6.42 -2.55 -8.92
CA ALA A 65 -7.28 -3.51 -9.60
C ALA A 65 -7.19 -3.38 -11.13
N ARG A 66 -6.95 -2.17 -11.65
CA ARG A 66 -6.66 -1.94 -13.07
C ARG A 66 -5.24 -2.29 -13.47
N ALA A 67 -4.29 -2.27 -12.53
CA ALA A 67 -2.96 -2.82 -12.72
C ALA A 67 -3.06 -4.34 -12.72
N ASP A 68 -3.60 -4.90 -13.80
CA ASP A 68 -3.72 -6.34 -13.99
C ASP A 68 -2.29 -6.92 -14.04
N PRO A 69 -1.83 -7.63 -12.99
CA PRO A 69 -0.45 -8.10 -12.92
C PRO A 69 -0.13 -9.08 -14.06
N ASN A 70 -1.14 -9.67 -14.67
CA ASN A 70 -0.97 -10.55 -15.82
C ASN A 70 -0.52 -9.82 -17.08
N GLU A 71 -0.82 -8.53 -17.26
CA GLU A 71 -0.47 -7.84 -18.51
C GLU A 71 1.02 -7.50 -18.57
N SER A 72 1.59 -7.01 -17.47
CA SER A 72 3.03 -6.77 -17.37
C SER A 72 3.85 -8.07 -17.45
N LEU A 73 3.34 -9.15 -16.86
CA LEU A 73 3.93 -10.48 -16.96
C LEU A 73 3.91 -10.99 -18.40
N LYS A 74 2.78 -10.91 -19.11
CA LYS A 74 2.67 -11.32 -20.52
C LYS A 74 3.67 -10.60 -21.42
N VAL A 75 3.83 -9.29 -21.25
CA VAL A 75 4.79 -8.48 -22.03
C VAL A 75 6.24 -8.93 -21.73
N THR A 76 6.55 -9.17 -20.47
CA THR A 76 7.90 -9.61 -20.06
C THR A 76 8.20 -11.01 -20.61
N THR A 77 7.26 -11.95 -20.46
CA THR A 77 7.39 -13.31 -20.98
C THR A 77 7.50 -13.34 -22.50
N ALA A 78 6.72 -12.54 -23.23
CA ALA A 78 6.84 -12.45 -24.69
C ALA A 78 8.24 -12.00 -25.12
N LYS A 79 8.79 -10.98 -24.45
CA LYS A 79 10.14 -10.49 -24.70
C LYS A 79 11.23 -11.52 -24.36
N GLU A 80 11.05 -12.29 -23.29
CA GLU A 80 11.96 -13.39 -22.94
C GLU A 80 11.91 -14.52 -23.97
N ILE A 81 10.72 -14.89 -24.45
CA ILE A 81 10.54 -15.88 -25.52
C ILE A 81 11.26 -15.42 -26.78
N GLU A 82 11.09 -14.16 -27.20
CA GLU A 82 11.80 -13.61 -28.37
C GLU A 82 13.32 -13.70 -28.23
N LYS A 83 13.86 -13.39 -27.04
CA LYS A 83 15.29 -13.57 -26.76
C LYS A 83 15.72 -15.02 -26.91
N VAL A 84 14.99 -15.95 -26.30
CA VAL A 84 15.31 -17.39 -26.37
C VAL A 84 15.31 -17.89 -27.81
N VAL A 85 14.34 -17.46 -28.62
CA VAL A 85 14.27 -17.81 -30.04
C VAL A 85 15.46 -17.24 -30.80
N SER A 86 15.79 -15.97 -30.60
CA SER A 86 16.95 -15.33 -31.24
C SER A 86 18.28 -16.01 -30.87
N ASP A 87 18.45 -16.35 -29.59
CA ASP A 87 19.64 -17.06 -29.11
C ASP A 87 19.71 -18.48 -29.68
N TYR A 88 18.57 -19.16 -29.79
CA TYR A 88 18.49 -20.47 -30.44
C TYR A 88 18.91 -20.38 -31.91
N ASP A 89 18.33 -19.47 -32.69
CA ASP A 89 18.63 -19.33 -34.12
C ASP A 89 20.10 -18.97 -34.36
N SER A 90 20.68 -18.11 -33.52
CA SER A 90 22.09 -17.69 -33.62
C SER A 90 23.07 -18.83 -33.29
N ASN A 91 22.72 -19.72 -32.37
CA ASN A 91 23.63 -20.77 -31.89
C ASN A 91 23.37 -22.15 -32.52
N LYS A 92 22.19 -22.37 -33.13
CA LYS A 92 21.79 -23.65 -33.72
C LYS A 92 22.82 -24.20 -34.70
N ALA A 93 23.27 -23.37 -35.64
CA ALA A 93 24.22 -23.82 -36.67
C ALA A 93 25.55 -24.30 -36.06
N ARG A 94 26.10 -23.53 -35.11
CA ARG A 94 27.36 -23.86 -34.42
C ARG A 94 27.22 -25.12 -33.57
N CYS A 95 26.11 -25.27 -32.85
CA CYS A 95 25.86 -26.46 -32.05
C CYS A 95 25.71 -27.71 -32.91
N ILE A 96 25.02 -27.63 -34.06
CA ILE A 96 24.89 -28.75 -35.00
C ILE A 96 26.27 -29.16 -35.52
N GLU A 97 27.07 -28.19 -35.98
CA GLU A 97 28.42 -28.45 -36.49
C GLU A 97 29.32 -29.10 -35.43
N PHE A 98 29.28 -28.60 -34.20
CA PHE A 98 30.04 -29.16 -33.08
C PHE A 98 29.62 -30.60 -32.77
N VAL A 99 28.32 -30.88 -32.68
CA VAL A 99 27.79 -32.22 -32.39
C VAL A 99 28.14 -33.18 -33.52
N VAL A 100 27.94 -32.80 -34.77
CA VAL A 100 28.30 -33.64 -35.93
C VAL A 100 29.81 -33.90 -35.96
N GLY A 101 30.62 -32.86 -35.76
CA GLY A 101 32.08 -32.99 -35.69
C GLY A 101 32.52 -33.97 -34.59
N LYS A 102 31.90 -33.91 -33.41
CA LYS A 102 32.21 -34.83 -32.31
C LYS A 102 31.71 -36.26 -32.53
N VAL A 103 30.59 -36.45 -33.21
CA VAL A 103 30.08 -37.78 -33.55
C VAL A 103 30.97 -38.46 -34.61
N LEU A 104 31.52 -37.68 -35.53
CA LEU A 104 32.44 -38.16 -36.58
C LEU A 104 33.89 -38.29 -36.10
N ASP A 105 34.25 -37.68 -34.96
CA ASP A 105 35.57 -37.77 -34.31
C ASP A 105 35.74 -39.13 -33.61
N VAL A 106 36.01 -40.16 -34.42
CA VAL A 106 36.35 -41.50 -33.91
C VAL A 106 37.85 -41.53 -33.59
N ALA A 107 38.19 -41.53 -32.30
CA ALA A 107 39.56 -41.66 -31.83
C ALA A 107 40.13 -43.06 -32.18
N THR A 108 40.86 -43.14 -33.27
CA THR A 108 41.58 -44.35 -33.72
C THR A 108 42.91 -44.57 -32.99
N SER A 109 43.26 -43.70 -32.03
CA SER A 109 44.46 -43.85 -31.23
C SER A 109 44.28 -44.93 -30.16
N LEU A 110 45.29 -45.79 -30.00
CA LEU A 110 45.37 -46.71 -28.87
C LEU A 110 45.27 -45.94 -27.55
N SER A 111 44.48 -46.47 -26.62
CA SER A 111 44.36 -45.91 -25.27
C SER A 111 45.72 -45.87 -24.57
N SER A 112 45.87 -45.03 -23.55
CA SER A 112 47.11 -44.95 -22.77
C SER A 112 47.54 -46.31 -22.24
N THR A 113 46.60 -47.14 -21.80
CA THR A 113 46.82 -48.52 -21.35
C THR A 113 47.28 -49.44 -22.48
N GLN A 114 46.68 -49.34 -23.67
CA GLN A 114 47.10 -50.14 -24.84
C GLN A 114 48.51 -49.77 -25.32
N LYS A 115 48.87 -48.48 -25.28
CA LYS A 115 50.23 -48.02 -25.61
C LYS A 115 51.26 -48.53 -24.60
N GLN A 116 50.91 -48.55 -23.31
CA GLN A 116 51.80 -49.04 -22.26
C GLN A 116 52.02 -50.56 -22.36
N ALA A 117 50.99 -51.34 -22.65
CA ALA A 117 51.08 -52.80 -22.85
C ALA A 117 52.04 -53.17 -24.00
N LEU A 118 51.99 -52.42 -25.12
CA LEU A 118 52.92 -52.60 -26.24
C LEU A 118 54.37 -52.21 -25.89
N GLN A 119 54.56 -51.18 -25.06
CA GLN A 119 55.90 -50.75 -24.61
C GLN A 119 56.53 -51.70 -23.60
N THR A 120 55.73 -52.36 -22.76
CA THR A 120 56.21 -53.36 -21.79
C THR A 120 56.29 -54.77 -22.36
N ASN A 121 55.98 -54.95 -23.66
CA ASN A 121 56.01 -56.23 -24.39
C ASN A 121 55.23 -57.35 -23.66
N THR A 122 54.16 -56.95 -22.97
CA THR A 122 53.26 -57.83 -22.24
C THR A 122 51.96 -57.82 -23.03
N VAL A 123 51.74 -58.86 -23.83
CA VAL A 123 50.44 -59.09 -24.49
C VAL A 123 49.42 -59.47 -23.42
#